data_AF-A0A815FRC0-F1
#
_entry.id   AF-A0A815FRC0-F1
#
_cell.length_a   1.000
_cell.length_b   1.000
_cell.length_c   1.000
_cell.angle_alpha   90.00
_cell.angle_beta   90.00
_cell.angle_gamma   90.00
#
_symmetry.space_group_name_H-M   'P 1'
#
loop_
_entity.id
_entity.type
_entity.pdbx_description
1 polymer ?
#
loop_
_entity_poly.entity_id
_entity_poly.type
_entity_poly.pdbx_seq_one_letter_code
_entity_poly.pdbx_strand_id
1 'polypeptide(L)'
;MSCFPVNSLLLSTLECLYNQSCIQMLLDWRLFEVEQVYRPVILNVSALDSRLPSRYLPNTIMNVIVSNLMIEDWINTTNVTAHYDQCNPRVCTYTYTDRYNIFQVIATILGLVGGLNFILHRLVPIVVKIISSRLLLRRVHATTESNHAIDQADNRPKRRRSCTKCVTKAILSTNIFNNETDTPFLATRIYLILLYISLIILMIFAGLTQQTRTYTVKSPSEATFEIFHNQYQAQDISCPCSRTSIEYDIFLSVSAVYHQICSSGFIASAWWTLVANRGDTYALKDQPLLSAYFRMIASFCRLANQTVTNAAHTFASKTFVSVEAITSKSFEIQVASSLNTFIQQTPLTFLHTLQFIRDAFRSNQLQNMFMTTWEIAFTTAAENYIVATIPRSYNNGTCLCATSLSATCWRPLDFVLHQRTITLPGLVGGCLPVDGLRQSTMECLFDSTCLSMLSTLLNSSMVPPSLNTSVVTRFPYLTTKLGTIIDELFVEEWINASNFSAYYQACSPRLCQVRFNEHNNAIYIITTLLGFYGGLT
;
A
#
# COMPACT_ATOMS: atom_id res chain seq x y z
N MET A 1 -3.53 -45.34 14.53
CA MET A 1 -4.54 -44.62 13.71
C MET A 1 -5.38 -43.74 14.63
N SER A 2 -5.68 -42.51 14.19
CA SER A 2 -6.61 -41.58 14.86
C SER A 2 -8.00 -41.66 14.22
N CYS A 3 -8.99 -41.01 14.82
CA CYS A 3 -10.37 -40.94 14.30
C CYS A 3 -10.49 -40.21 12.96
N PHE A 4 -9.51 -39.36 12.61
CA PHE A 4 -9.44 -38.66 11.32
C PHE A 4 -8.12 -38.99 10.62
N PRO A 5 -8.14 -39.29 9.30
CA PRO A 5 -6.92 -39.46 8.51
C PRO A 5 -5.95 -38.27 8.60
N VAL A 6 -6.44 -37.02 8.66
CA VAL A 6 -5.58 -35.84 8.92
C VAL A 6 -4.86 -35.94 10.26
N ASN A 7 -5.53 -36.34 11.33
CA ASN A 7 -4.89 -36.48 12.64
C ASN A 7 -3.89 -37.64 12.62
N SER A 8 -4.22 -38.72 11.91
CA SER A 8 -3.29 -39.83 11.71
C SER A 8 -2.04 -39.37 10.99
N LEU A 9 -2.20 -38.61 9.89
CA LEU A 9 -1.09 -38.03 9.13
C LEU A 9 -0.25 -37.09 9.99
N LEU A 10 -0.87 -36.17 10.73
CA LEU A 10 -0.17 -35.22 11.60
C LEU A 10 0.62 -35.90 12.72
N LEU A 11 0.20 -37.09 13.18
CA LEU A 11 0.92 -37.89 14.16
C LEU A 11 1.97 -38.84 13.53
N SER A 12 1.95 -39.03 12.21
CA SER A 12 2.91 -39.87 11.49
C SER A 12 4.27 -39.19 11.32
N THR A 13 5.28 -39.99 11.01
CA THR A 13 6.63 -39.56 10.60
C THR A 13 6.84 -39.81 9.10
N LEU A 14 7.96 -39.34 8.54
CA LEU A 14 8.35 -39.57 7.14
C LEU A 14 9.19 -40.84 6.95
N GLU A 15 9.47 -41.61 8.00
CA GLU A 15 10.41 -42.75 7.98
C GLU A 15 10.11 -43.77 6.87
N CYS A 16 8.82 -44.09 6.66
CA CYS A 16 8.40 -45.00 5.59
C CYS A 16 8.69 -44.43 4.19
N LEU A 17 8.56 -43.11 4.01
CA LEU A 17 8.77 -42.46 2.71
C LEU A 17 10.24 -42.37 2.31
N TYR A 18 11.18 -42.51 3.27
CA TYR A 18 12.61 -42.66 3.00
C TYR A 18 13.06 -44.12 2.85
N ASN A 19 12.13 -45.09 2.92
CA ASN A 19 12.44 -46.51 2.87
C ASN A 19 11.70 -47.21 1.71
N GLN A 20 12.45 -47.64 0.69
CA GLN A 20 11.88 -48.29 -0.50
C GLN A 20 11.09 -49.57 -0.19
N SER A 21 11.53 -50.36 0.80
CA SER A 21 10.82 -51.58 1.20
C SER A 21 9.47 -51.26 1.85
N CYS A 22 9.39 -50.16 2.61
CA CYS A 22 8.13 -49.71 3.20
C CYS A 22 7.14 -49.23 2.13
N ILE A 23 7.62 -48.46 1.14
CA ILE A 23 6.80 -48.04 -0.01
C ILE A 23 6.30 -49.25 -0.80
N GLN A 24 7.16 -50.22 -1.07
CA GLN A 24 6.77 -51.43 -1.80
C GLN A 24 5.67 -52.21 -1.05
N MET A 25 5.79 -52.34 0.26
CA MET A 25 4.75 -52.96 1.10
C MET A 25 3.39 -52.25 0.98
N LEU A 26 3.37 -50.92 0.92
CA LEU A 26 2.13 -50.15 0.72
C LEU A 26 1.53 -50.36 -0.67
N LEU A 27 2.36 -50.46 -1.71
CA LEU A 27 1.93 -50.75 -3.07
C LEU A 27 1.34 -52.17 -3.18
N ASP A 28 1.94 -53.14 -2.50
CA ASP A 28 1.50 -54.54 -2.52
C ASP A 28 0.19 -54.74 -1.72
N TRP A 29 0.01 -54.05 -0.58
CA TRP A 29 -1.22 -54.10 0.22
C TRP A 29 -2.46 -53.60 -0.52
N ARG A 30 -2.29 -52.72 -1.51
CA ARG A 30 -3.39 -52.20 -2.33
C ARG A 30 -4.03 -53.26 -3.22
N LEU A 31 -3.34 -54.36 -3.51
CA LEU A 31 -3.90 -55.48 -4.30
C LEU A 31 -5.03 -56.23 -3.55
N PHE A 32 -5.32 -55.88 -2.28
CA PHE A 32 -6.42 -56.45 -1.48
C PHE A 32 -7.70 -55.58 -1.45
N GLU A 33 -7.73 -54.39 -2.05
CA GLU A 33 -8.96 -53.59 -2.15
C GLU A 33 -9.86 -54.06 -3.31
N VAL A 34 -11.18 -54.05 -3.08
CA VAL A 34 -12.22 -54.54 -4.00
C VAL A 34 -12.07 -53.91 -5.40
N GLU A 35 -11.85 -54.76 -6.41
CA GLU A 35 -11.53 -54.43 -7.82
C GLU A 35 -12.45 -53.42 -8.54
N GLN A 36 -13.56 -53.02 -7.94
CA GLN A 36 -14.69 -52.38 -8.63
C GLN A 36 -14.83 -50.87 -8.40
N VAL A 37 -14.04 -50.23 -7.53
CA VAL A 37 -14.29 -48.82 -7.14
C VAL A 37 -13.25 -47.82 -7.66
N TYR A 38 -12.00 -48.22 -7.88
CA TYR A 38 -10.96 -47.27 -8.30
C TYR A 38 -9.74 -47.98 -8.94
N ARG A 39 -9.41 -47.68 -10.22
CA ARG A 39 -8.13 -48.04 -10.85
C ARG A 39 -7.26 -46.79 -11.11
N PRO A 40 -6.67 -46.15 -10.10
CA PRO A 40 -5.72 -45.08 -10.36
C PRO A 40 -4.43 -45.69 -10.90
N VAL A 41 -3.97 -45.14 -12.02
CA VAL A 41 -2.69 -45.44 -12.65
C VAL A 41 -1.59 -45.06 -11.68
N ILE A 42 -0.84 -46.04 -11.18
CA ILE A 42 0.35 -45.78 -10.35
C ILE A 42 1.52 -45.49 -11.30
N LEU A 43 2.01 -44.25 -11.26
CA LEU A 43 3.31 -43.91 -11.82
C LEU A 43 4.40 -44.43 -10.88
N ASN A 44 5.54 -44.85 -11.43
CA ASN A 44 6.69 -45.40 -10.71
C ASN A 44 7.04 -44.57 -9.43
N VAL A 45 6.65 -45.06 -8.24
CA VAL A 45 6.89 -44.35 -6.96
C VAL A 45 8.18 -44.88 -6.33
N SER A 46 9.14 -44.00 -6.09
CA SER A 46 10.40 -44.30 -5.39
C SER A 46 10.47 -43.59 -4.03
N ALA A 47 11.30 -44.11 -3.14
CA ALA A 47 11.63 -43.48 -1.86
C ALA A 47 12.25 -42.09 -2.03
N LEU A 48 12.02 -41.23 -1.05
CA LEU A 48 12.65 -39.92 -0.92
C LEU A 48 14.17 -40.08 -0.76
N ASP A 49 14.93 -39.17 -1.36
CA ASP A 49 16.39 -39.19 -1.31
C ASP A 49 16.90 -38.65 0.04
N SER A 50 17.47 -39.53 0.86
CA SER A 50 18.06 -39.18 2.15
C SER A 50 19.37 -38.40 2.04
N ARG A 51 19.91 -38.24 0.82
CA ARG A 51 21.14 -37.47 0.56
C ARG A 51 20.87 -35.98 0.40
N LEU A 52 19.61 -35.58 0.17
CA LEU A 52 19.24 -34.18 0.08
C LEU A 52 19.22 -33.57 1.49
N PRO A 53 19.79 -32.36 1.68
CA PRO A 53 19.72 -31.69 2.96
C PRO A 53 18.27 -31.33 3.28
N SER A 54 17.83 -31.72 4.48
CA SER A 54 16.54 -31.31 5.04
C SER A 54 16.74 -30.93 6.50
N ARG A 55 16.06 -29.88 6.96
CA ARG A 55 16.03 -29.51 8.38
C ARG A 55 15.17 -30.46 9.21
N TYR A 56 14.35 -31.30 8.57
CA TYR A 56 13.48 -32.26 9.23
C TYR A 56 14.10 -33.66 9.12
N LEU A 57 14.41 -34.26 10.27
CA LEU A 57 14.82 -35.66 10.32
C LEU A 57 13.64 -36.56 9.89
N PRO A 58 13.88 -37.76 9.30
CA PRO A 58 12.79 -38.66 8.88
C PRO A 58 11.80 -39.03 9.99
N ASN A 59 12.25 -39.07 11.25
CA ASN A 59 11.44 -39.35 12.43
C ASN A 59 10.72 -38.11 13.00
N THR A 60 10.83 -36.95 12.34
CA THR A 60 10.08 -35.74 12.73
C THR A 60 8.60 -35.97 12.49
N ILE A 61 7.79 -35.67 13.50
CA ILE A 61 6.34 -35.78 13.41
C ILE A 61 5.81 -34.75 12.39
N MET A 62 4.94 -35.20 11.49
CA MET A 62 4.38 -34.40 10.40
C MET A 62 3.72 -33.11 10.89
N ASN A 63 3.10 -33.11 12.07
CA ASN A 63 2.56 -31.88 12.70
C ASN A 63 3.61 -30.76 12.81
N VAL A 64 4.84 -31.10 13.20
CA VAL A 64 5.94 -30.11 13.30
C VAL A 64 6.31 -29.60 11.91
N ILE A 65 6.40 -30.49 10.92
CA ILE A 65 6.75 -30.15 9.54
C ILE A 65 5.68 -29.22 8.93
N VAL A 66 4.40 -29.60 9.04
CA VAL A 66 3.24 -28.82 8.55
C VAL A 66 3.11 -27.48 9.27
N SER A 67 3.33 -27.43 10.59
CA SER A 67 3.27 -26.17 11.36
C SER A 67 4.36 -25.17 10.95
N ASN A 68 5.45 -25.66 10.35
CA ASN A 68 6.49 -24.83 9.75
C ASN A 68 6.32 -24.71 8.22
N LEU A 69 5.12 -24.98 7.69
CA LEU A 69 4.76 -24.93 6.28
C LEU A 69 5.61 -25.82 5.37
N MET A 70 6.25 -26.84 5.94
CA MET A 70 7.22 -27.70 5.24
C MET A 70 8.39 -26.93 4.61
N ILE A 71 8.67 -25.71 5.08
CA ILE A 71 9.74 -24.87 4.53
C ILE A 71 11.07 -25.40 5.05
N GLU A 72 11.96 -25.78 4.13
CA GLU A 72 13.32 -26.23 4.41
C GLU A 72 14.22 -25.06 4.82
N ASP A 73 14.26 -24.00 4.01
CA ASP A 73 15.03 -22.78 4.29
C ASP A 73 14.31 -21.52 3.78
N TRP A 74 14.44 -20.42 4.54
CA TRP A 74 14.02 -19.09 4.09
C TRP A 74 15.21 -18.39 3.43
N ILE A 75 15.17 -18.26 2.11
CA ILE A 75 16.17 -17.49 1.36
C ILE A 75 15.83 -16.01 1.51
N ASN A 76 16.43 -15.33 2.49
CA ASN A 76 16.28 -13.90 2.65
C ASN A 76 17.40 -13.16 1.92
N THR A 77 17.13 -12.72 0.69
CA THR A 77 18.04 -11.86 -0.08
C THR A 77 17.50 -10.43 -0.09
N THR A 78 17.94 -9.62 0.86
CA THR A 78 17.69 -8.17 0.80
C THR A 78 18.61 -7.55 -0.24
N ASN A 79 18.09 -7.28 -1.43
CA ASN A 79 18.85 -6.62 -2.49
C ASN A 79 18.51 -5.12 -2.52
N VAL A 80 19.28 -4.34 -1.76
CA VAL A 80 19.14 -2.88 -1.70
C VAL A 80 19.32 -2.26 -3.10
N THR A 81 20.23 -2.81 -3.92
CA THR A 81 20.46 -2.34 -5.28
C THR A 81 19.23 -2.55 -6.15
N ALA A 82 18.63 -3.74 -6.16
CA ALA A 82 17.41 -4.01 -6.92
C ALA A 82 16.23 -3.14 -6.45
N HIS A 83 16.11 -2.91 -5.13
CA HIS A 83 15.11 -1.99 -4.59
C HIS A 83 15.36 -0.55 -5.07
N TYR A 84 16.61 -0.08 -5.01
CA TYR A 84 17.01 1.25 -5.48
C TYR A 84 16.75 1.43 -6.99
N ASP A 85 17.09 0.43 -7.80
CA ASP A 85 16.88 0.41 -9.25
C ASP A 85 15.38 0.40 -9.59
N GLN A 86 14.56 -0.37 -8.87
CA GLN A 86 13.10 -0.37 -8.99
C GLN A 86 12.50 0.99 -8.58
N CYS A 87 13.02 1.58 -7.50
CA CYS A 87 12.64 2.90 -7.05
C CYS A 87 12.98 3.97 -8.09
N ASN A 88 13.98 3.70 -8.96
CA ASN A 88 14.42 4.52 -10.08
C ASN A 88 14.43 6.02 -9.74
N PRO A 89 15.18 6.43 -8.71
CA PRO A 89 15.18 7.82 -8.26
C PRO A 89 15.72 8.71 -9.37
N ARG A 90 14.85 9.56 -9.93
CA ARG A 90 15.20 10.43 -11.06
C ARG A 90 16.10 11.60 -10.65
N VAL A 91 16.02 12.01 -9.39
CA VAL A 91 16.74 13.15 -8.85
C VAL A 91 17.16 12.80 -7.43
N CYS A 92 18.45 12.93 -7.14
CA CYS A 92 18.99 12.84 -5.78
C CYS A 92 19.61 14.19 -5.44
N THR A 93 19.06 14.88 -4.45
CA THR A 93 19.57 16.16 -3.96
C THR A 93 20.27 15.94 -2.63
N TYR A 94 21.56 16.24 -2.59
CA TYR A 94 22.31 16.31 -1.34
C TYR A 94 22.83 17.73 -1.17
N THR A 95 22.89 18.19 0.07
CA THR A 95 23.42 19.51 0.40
C THR A 95 24.69 19.32 1.19
N TYR A 96 25.75 20.02 0.78
CA TYR A 96 26.98 20.12 1.54
C TYR A 96 27.33 21.59 1.68
N THR A 97 27.64 22.00 2.91
CA THR A 97 28.21 23.32 3.17
C THR A 97 29.70 23.25 2.91
N ASP A 98 30.13 23.65 1.73
CA ASP A 98 31.55 23.76 1.45
C ASP A 98 32.12 24.98 2.17
N ARG A 99 33.21 24.79 2.90
CA ARG A 99 33.97 25.94 3.42
C ARG A 99 34.82 26.43 2.26
N TYR A 100 34.80 27.74 2.00
CA TYR A 100 35.69 28.32 1.00
C TYR A 100 37.12 27.81 1.23
N ASN A 101 37.66 27.10 0.25
CA ASN A 101 39.02 26.59 0.32
C ASN A 101 39.96 27.75 0.61
N ILE A 102 40.93 27.60 1.53
CA ILE A 102 41.84 28.71 1.88
C ILE A 102 42.57 29.23 0.63
N PHE A 103 42.84 28.37 -0.35
CA PHE A 103 43.37 28.77 -1.65
C PHE A 103 42.36 29.51 -2.50
N GLN A 104 41.05 29.20 -2.43
CA GLN A 104 40.02 30.01 -3.07
C GLN A 104 39.83 31.34 -2.37
N VAL A 105 39.86 31.42 -1.04
CA VAL A 105 39.79 32.68 -0.28
C VAL A 105 41.01 33.55 -0.58
N ILE A 106 42.21 32.97 -0.59
CA ILE A 106 43.44 33.67 -0.93
C ILE A 106 43.47 34.04 -2.42
N ALA A 107 43.03 33.17 -3.33
CA ALA A 107 42.96 33.49 -4.76
C ALA A 107 41.86 34.50 -5.09
N THR A 108 40.75 34.51 -4.35
CA THR A 108 39.76 35.59 -4.43
C THR A 108 40.40 36.86 -3.92
N ILE A 109 40.97 36.91 -2.71
CA ILE A 109 41.64 38.12 -2.17
C ILE A 109 42.76 38.63 -3.12
N LEU A 110 43.63 37.76 -3.63
CA LEU A 110 44.70 38.10 -4.57
C LEU A 110 44.18 38.49 -5.96
N GLY A 111 43.10 37.85 -6.44
CA GLY A 111 42.41 38.22 -7.67
C GLY A 111 41.63 39.53 -7.55
N LEU A 112 41.06 39.79 -6.38
CA LEU A 112 40.30 40.98 -5.97
C LEU A 112 41.20 42.22 -5.89
N VAL A 113 42.36 42.11 -5.24
CA VAL A 113 43.27 43.25 -5.00
C VAL A 113 44.34 43.36 -6.08
N GLY A 114 44.93 42.24 -6.51
CA GLY A 114 46.04 42.20 -7.46
C GLY A 114 45.61 42.03 -8.90
N GLY A 115 44.68 41.10 -9.18
CA GLY A 115 44.28 40.73 -10.54
C GLY A 115 43.59 41.86 -11.31
N LEU A 116 42.58 42.50 -10.71
CA LEU A 116 41.84 43.58 -11.34
C LEU A 116 42.74 44.80 -11.63
N ASN A 117 43.57 45.19 -10.66
CA ASN A 117 44.48 46.33 -10.82
C ASN A 117 45.59 46.03 -11.83
N PHE A 118 46.19 44.83 -11.80
CA PHE A 118 47.24 44.41 -12.73
C PHE A 118 46.72 44.32 -14.18
N ILE A 119 45.54 43.73 -14.39
CA ILE A 119 44.92 43.63 -15.72
C ILE A 119 44.51 45.00 -16.24
N LEU A 120 43.91 45.87 -15.42
CA LEU A 120 43.58 47.25 -15.80
C LEU A 120 44.84 48.04 -16.17
N HIS A 121 45.91 47.93 -15.38
CA HIS A 121 47.18 48.63 -15.63
C HIS A 121 47.87 48.16 -16.93
N ARG A 122 47.62 46.91 -17.37
CA ARG A 122 48.11 46.36 -18.64
C ARG A 122 47.18 46.63 -19.83
N LEU A 123 45.85 46.60 -19.65
CA LEU A 123 44.87 46.85 -20.71
C LEU A 123 44.76 48.32 -21.09
N VAL A 124 44.85 49.24 -20.12
CA VAL A 124 44.76 50.69 -20.35
C VAL A 124 45.75 51.18 -21.43
N PRO A 125 47.05 50.88 -21.38
CA PRO A 125 47.98 51.33 -22.43
C PRO A 125 47.71 50.67 -23.80
N ILE A 126 47.19 49.45 -23.85
CA ILE A 126 46.79 48.76 -25.10
C ILE A 126 45.59 49.47 -25.72
N VAL A 127 44.56 49.76 -24.93
CA VAL A 127 43.34 50.45 -25.37
C VAL A 127 43.65 51.89 -25.77
N VAL A 128 44.51 52.59 -25.03
CA VAL A 128 45.01 53.93 -25.40
C VAL A 128 45.72 53.89 -26.75
N LYS A 129 46.60 52.91 -27.02
CA LYS A 129 47.26 52.73 -28.31
C LYS A 129 46.27 52.47 -29.46
N ILE A 130 45.23 51.66 -29.23
CA ILE A 130 44.21 51.37 -30.24
C ILE A 130 43.34 52.59 -30.54
N ILE A 131 42.97 53.38 -29.52
CA ILE A 131 42.17 54.59 -29.69
C ILE A 131 42.99 55.72 -30.32
N SER A 132 44.26 55.90 -29.91
CA SER A 132 45.15 56.91 -30.48
C SER A 132 45.48 56.62 -31.94
N SER A 133 45.73 55.36 -32.31
CA SER A 133 45.95 54.95 -33.70
C SER A 133 44.72 55.17 -34.59
N ARG A 134 43.51 54.88 -34.10
CA ARG A 134 42.26 55.17 -34.82
C ARG A 134 41.95 56.67 -34.92
N LEU A 135 42.29 57.47 -33.92
CA LEU A 135 42.15 58.94 -33.94
C LEU A 135 43.21 59.61 -34.84
N LEU A 136 44.42 59.06 -34.92
CA LEU A 136 45.46 59.48 -35.87
C LEU A 136 45.03 59.15 -37.32
N LEU A 137 44.49 57.96 -37.58
CA LEU A 137 43.91 57.62 -38.88
C LEU A 137 42.71 58.51 -39.27
N ARG A 138 41.84 58.87 -38.30
CA ARG A 138 40.75 59.84 -38.53
C ARG A 138 41.27 61.27 -38.75
N ARG A 139 42.37 61.68 -38.13
CA ARG A 139 43.03 62.97 -38.40
C ARG A 139 43.65 63.01 -39.79
N VAL A 140 44.26 61.91 -40.24
CA VAL A 140 44.83 61.80 -41.60
C VAL A 140 43.76 61.91 -42.68
N HIS A 141 42.58 61.30 -42.48
CA HIS A 141 41.43 61.49 -43.39
C HIS A 141 40.77 62.88 -43.27
N ALA A 142 40.77 63.52 -42.10
CA ALA A 142 40.24 64.87 -41.93
C ALA A 142 41.20 65.97 -42.46
N THR A 143 42.49 65.68 -42.65
CA THR A 143 43.48 66.60 -43.26
C THR A 143 43.60 66.44 -44.78
N THR A 144 42.72 65.68 -45.43
CA THR A 144 42.63 65.61 -46.89
C THR A 144 41.44 66.40 -47.44
N GLU A 145 40.99 67.45 -46.77
CA GLU A 145 40.10 68.46 -47.38
C GLU A 145 40.27 69.80 -46.66
N SER A 146 40.57 70.85 -47.43
CA SER A 146 40.74 72.25 -47.06
C SER A 146 42.13 72.69 -46.54
N ASN A 147 43.00 73.05 -47.50
CA ASN A 147 43.93 74.16 -47.31
C ASN A 147 43.43 75.32 -48.19
N HIS A 148 42.66 76.25 -47.60
CA HIS A 148 42.50 77.58 -48.15
C HIS A 148 42.31 78.62 -47.04
N ALA A 149 43.27 79.56 -47.03
CA ALA A 149 43.19 80.97 -46.63
C ALA A 149 43.12 81.41 -45.16
N ILE A 150 44.19 82.13 -44.77
CA ILE A 150 44.25 83.54 -44.29
C ILE A 150 43.59 83.88 -42.93
N ASP A 151 44.46 84.13 -41.96
CA ASP A 151 44.65 85.37 -41.18
C ASP A 151 43.43 86.21 -40.71
N GLN A 152 43.39 86.43 -39.39
CA GLN A 152 43.22 87.71 -38.67
C GLN A 152 42.30 87.69 -37.43
N ALA A 153 42.73 88.51 -36.48
CA ALA A 153 42.31 88.65 -35.10
C ALA A 153 40.88 89.21 -34.92
N ASP A 154 40.24 88.86 -33.79
CA ASP A 154 39.41 89.84 -33.06
C ASP A 154 39.27 89.54 -31.56
N ASN A 155 38.98 90.62 -30.84
CA ASN A 155 39.04 90.89 -29.42
C ASN A 155 37.91 90.27 -28.56
N ARG A 156 38.30 90.07 -27.28
CA ARG A 156 37.54 89.87 -26.01
C ARG A 156 36.08 90.39 -25.96
N PRO A 157 35.16 89.83 -25.11
CA PRO A 157 35.41 89.67 -23.67
C PRO A 157 34.79 88.46 -22.92
N LYS A 158 35.29 88.28 -21.70
CA LYS A 158 34.92 87.26 -20.70
C LYS A 158 33.46 87.40 -20.24
N ARG A 159 32.71 86.28 -20.14
CA ARG A 159 31.61 86.18 -19.15
C ARG A 159 31.28 84.75 -18.69
N ARG A 160 31.28 84.62 -17.36
CA ARG A 160 30.61 83.66 -16.43
C ARG A 160 30.92 82.16 -16.49
N ARG A 161 31.72 81.77 -15.48
CA ARG A 161 31.75 80.45 -14.83
C ARG A 161 30.36 80.10 -14.28
N SER A 162 29.91 78.86 -14.54
CA SER A 162 28.95 78.15 -13.70
C SER A 162 29.68 77.00 -13.00
N CYS A 163 29.30 76.76 -11.74
CA CYS A 163 30.00 75.94 -10.75
C CYS A 163 29.74 74.44 -10.94
N THR A 164 30.08 73.88 -12.11
CA THR A 164 30.21 72.43 -12.33
C THR A 164 31.67 71.96 -12.23
N LYS A 165 32.59 72.88 -11.90
CA LYS A 165 34.04 72.70 -11.95
C LYS A 165 34.72 72.40 -10.60
N CYS A 166 33.99 72.00 -9.56
CA CYS A 166 34.66 71.51 -8.34
C CYS A 166 34.84 69.98 -8.37
N VAL A 167 33.83 69.23 -8.82
CA VAL A 167 33.96 67.76 -8.99
C VAL A 167 34.75 67.41 -10.24
N THR A 168 34.49 68.07 -11.39
CA THR A 168 35.29 67.81 -12.61
C THR A 168 36.74 68.25 -12.48
N LYS A 169 37.08 69.23 -11.63
CA LYS A 169 38.47 69.69 -11.47
C LYS A 169 39.27 68.80 -10.52
N ALA A 170 38.63 68.19 -9.52
CA ALA A 170 39.24 67.13 -8.70
C ALA A 170 39.47 65.85 -9.54
N ILE A 171 38.52 65.49 -10.40
CA ILE A 171 38.65 64.36 -11.34
C ILE A 171 39.67 64.65 -12.45
N LEU A 172 39.86 65.91 -12.86
CA LEU A 172 40.87 66.29 -13.86
C LEU A 172 42.31 66.34 -13.32
N SER A 173 42.52 66.44 -12.01
CA SER A 173 43.86 66.52 -11.41
C SER A 173 44.36 65.20 -10.82
N THR A 174 43.54 64.17 -10.74
CA THR A 174 43.97 62.82 -10.33
C THR A 174 44.72 62.16 -11.48
N ASN A 175 46.04 62.05 -11.33
CA ASN A 175 46.93 61.40 -12.27
C ASN A 175 47.44 60.11 -11.62
N ILE A 176 46.81 58.98 -11.94
CA ILE A 176 47.11 57.69 -11.30
C ILE A 176 48.33 57.01 -11.96
N PHE A 177 48.57 57.30 -13.24
CA PHE A 177 49.71 56.77 -13.99
C PHE A 177 50.78 57.84 -14.13
N ASN A 178 51.86 57.74 -13.36
CA ASN A 178 53.00 58.64 -13.49
C ASN A 178 53.98 58.07 -14.52
N ASN A 179 54.16 58.84 -15.61
CA ASN A 179 55.42 58.98 -16.36
C ASN A 179 55.83 58.02 -17.50
N GLU A 180 54.94 57.31 -18.21
CA GLU A 180 55.37 56.50 -19.37
C GLU A 180 54.43 56.44 -20.60
N THR A 181 53.41 57.29 -20.70
CA THR A 181 52.55 57.35 -21.89
C THR A 181 52.21 58.78 -22.32
N ASP A 182 52.27 59.07 -23.62
CA ASP A 182 52.16 60.41 -24.22
C ASP A 182 50.82 61.14 -24.01
N THR A 183 49.84 60.54 -23.29
CA THR A 183 48.55 61.18 -22.97
C THR A 183 48.04 60.79 -21.56
N PRO A 184 48.59 61.37 -20.47
CA PRO A 184 48.32 60.93 -19.08
C PRO A 184 46.84 61.05 -18.67
N PHE A 185 46.12 62.03 -19.24
CA PHE A 185 44.70 62.25 -18.96
C PHE A 185 43.77 61.24 -19.63
N LEU A 186 44.17 60.63 -20.75
CA LEU A 186 43.34 59.67 -21.50
C LEU A 186 43.41 58.27 -20.85
N ALA A 187 44.61 57.87 -20.40
CA ALA A 187 44.83 56.61 -19.71
C ALA A 187 44.04 56.52 -18.40
N THR A 188 44.07 57.58 -17.59
CA THR A 188 43.32 57.63 -16.31
C THR A 188 41.80 57.60 -16.54
N ARG A 189 41.30 58.23 -17.62
CA ARG A 189 39.87 58.17 -17.98
C ARG A 189 39.43 56.78 -18.42
N ILE A 190 40.24 56.10 -19.23
CA ILE A 190 39.95 54.72 -19.67
C ILE A 190 40.00 53.75 -18.50
N TYR A 191 40.95 53.93 -17.57
CA TYR A 191 41.03 53.14 -16.34
C TYR A 191 39.75 53.25 -15.51
N LEU A 192 39.27 54.47 -15.25
CA LEU A 192 38.03 54.69 -14.49
C LEU A 192 36.80 54.12 -15.18
N ILE A 193 36.72 54.19 -16.52
CA ILE A 193 35.61 53.59 -17.30
C ILE A 193 35.64 52.07 -17.21
N LEU A 194 36.81 51.45 -17.39
CA LEU A 194 36.95 49.99 -17.32
C LEU A 194 36.68 49.47 -15.90
N LEU A 195 37.10 50.21 -14.87
CA LEU A 195 36.78 49.93 -13.47
C LEU A 195 35.27 50.02 -13.20
N TYR A 196 34.60 51.02 -13.75
CA TYR A 196 33.15 51.15 -13.61
C TYR A 196 32.40 50.00 -14.29
N ILE A 197 32.85 49.59 -15.48
CA ILE A 197 32.28 48.44 -16.20
C ILE A 197 32.49 47.13 -15.43
N SER A 198 33.68 46.89 -14.88
CA SER A 198 33.93 45.66 -14.10
C SER A 198 33.09 45.60 -12.82
N LEU A 199 32.87 46.73 -12.15
CA LEU A 199 31.96 46.83 -11.00
C LEU A 199 30.51 46.53 -11.39
N ILE A 200 30.05 47.00 -12.55
CA ILE A 200 28.70 46.68 -13.06
C ILE A 200 28.57 45.18 -13.34
N ILE A 201 29.57 44.56 -13.98
CA ILE A 201 29.56 43.11 -14.28
C ILE A 201 29.51 42.30 -12.98
N LEU A 202 30.29 42.69 -11.97
CA LEU A 202 30.28 42.06 -10.65
C LEU A 202 28.93 42.24 -9.93
N MET A 203 28.29 43.41 -10.04
CA MET A 203 26.94 43.63 -9.50
C MET A 203 25.91 42.74 -10.18
N ILE A 204 25.98 42.61 -11.51
CA ILE A 204 25.07 41.75 -12.27
C ILE A 204 25.29 40.29 -11.87
N PHE A 205 26.53 39.83 -11.79
CA PHE A 205 26.85 38.46 -11.37
C PHE A 205 26.42 38.17 -9.91
N ALA A 206 26.70 39.09 -8.98
CA ALA A 206 26.28 38.96 -7.59
C ALA A 206 24.76 39.02 -7.41
N GLY A 207 24.03 39.76 -8.26
CA GLY A 207 22.57 39.80 -8.25
C GLY A 207 21.92 38.56 -8.86
N LEU A 208 22.55 37.97 -9.89
CA LEU A 208 22.04 36.77 -10.56
C LEU A 208 22.33 35.46 -9.81
N THR A 209 23.27 35.47 -8.86
CA THR A 209 23.56 34.30 -8.03
C THR A 209 22.46 34.10 -6.97
N GLN A 210 21.94 32.87 -6.91
CA GLN A 210 20.94 32.44 -5.93
C GLN A 210 21.61 31.65 -4.80
N GLN A 211 21.09 31.78 -3.59
CA GLN A 211 21.50 31.00 -2.43
C GLN A 211 20.34 30.13 -1.95
N THR A 212 20.63 28.87 -1.63
CA THR A 212 19.66 27.99 -0.97
C THR A 212 19.60 28.35 0.51
N ARG A 213 18.43 28.77 0.97
CA ARG A 213 18.13 28.98 2.38
C ARG A 213 17.23 27.90 2.92
N THR A 214 17.42 27.60 4.20
CA THR A 214 16.57 26.65 4.94
C THR A 214 15.78 27.42 5.98
N TYR A 215 14.47 27.35 5.89
CA TYR A 215 13.55 27.85 6.90
C TYR A 215 13.13 26.69 7.80
N THR A 216 13.22 26.87 9.11
CA THR A 216 12.93 25.81 10.08
C THR A 216 11.82 26.25 11.02
N VAL A 217 10.78 25.44 11.14
CA VAL A 217 9.71 25.60 12.12
C VAL A 217 9.83 24.51 13.17
N LYS A 218 9.84 24.91 14.44
CA LYS A 218 9.80 23.96 15.58
C LYS A 218 8.34 23.62 15.87
N SER A 219 8.07 22.34 16.14
CA SER A 219 6.74 21.82 16.47
C SER A 219 5.64 22.38 15.56
N PRO A 220 5.71 22.14 14.24
CA PRO A 220 4.78 22.68 13.27
C PRO A 220 3.36 22.17 13.53
N SER A 221 2.38 23.04 13.32
CA SER A 221 0.97 22.64 13.33
C SER A 221 0.62 21.89 12.04
N GLU A 222 -0.43 21.07 12.09
CA GLU A 222 -0.98 20.36 10.93
C GLU A 222 -1.25 21.32 9.75
N ALA A 223 -1.89 22.46 10.03
CA ALA A 223 -2.17 23.48 9.02
C ALA A 223 -0.88 24.07 8.41
N THR A 224 0.13 24.34 9.23
CA THR A 224 1.43 24.84 8.75
C THR A 224 2.12 23.82 7.84
N PHE A 225 2.07 22.55 8.21
CA PHE A 225 2.64 21.45 7.43
C PHE A 225 1.96 21.28 6.08
N GLU A 226 0.62 21.35 6.04
CA GLU A 226 -0.14 21.30 4.79
C GLU A 226 0.11 22.53 3.90
N ILE A 227 0.24 23.73 4.48
CA ILE A 227 0.62 24.93 3.72
C ILE A 227 1.99 24.73 3.06
N PHE A 228 2.98 24.17 3.76
CA PHE A 228 4.29 23.92 3.17
C PHE A 228 4.23 22.97 1.99
N HIS A 229 3.48 21.88 2.09
CA HIS A 229 3.30 20.92 0.99
C HIS A 229 2.49 21.47 -0.19
N ASN A 230 1.68 22.50 0.02
CA ASN A 230 0.98 23.20 -1.05
C ASN A 230 1.86 24.27 -1.74
N GLN A 231 2.80 24.87 -1.00
CA GLN A 231 3.61 26.00 -1.49
C GLN A 231 4.97 25.58 -2.07
N TYR A 232 5.57 24.51 -1.54
CA TYR A 232 6.91 24.05 -1.91
C TYR A 232 6.87 22.62 -2.46
N GLN A 233 7.91 22.24 -3.21
CA GLN A 233 8.02 20.88 -3.74
C GLN A 233 8.36 19.89 -2.61
N ALA A 234 7.82 18.67 -2.69
CA ALA A 234 8.01 17.65 -1.66
C ALA A 234 9.49 17.33 -1.35
N GLN A 235 10.37 17.40 -2.36
CA GLN A 235 11.81 17.15 -2.21
C GLN A 235 12.54 18.22 -1.36
N ASP A 236 11.91 19.38 -1.18
CA ASP A 236 12.48 20.51 -0.46
C ASP A 236 11.96 20.61 0.99
N ILE A 237 11.06 19.71 1.39
CA ILE A 237 10.44 19.68 2.72
C ILE A 237 10.92 18.42 3.46
N SER A 238 11.34 18.59 4.71
CA SER A 238 11.63 17.46 5.62
C SER A 238 11.02 17.74 6.98
N CYS A 239 10.16 16.84 7.42
CA CYS A 239 9.33 16.89 8.61
C CYS A 239 9.36 15.51 9.31
N PRO A 240 10.49 15.12 9.91
CA PRO A 240 10.64 13.79 10.48
C PRO A 240 9.68 13.58 11.65
N CYS A 241 9.00 12.42 11.65
CA CYS A 241 8.14 12.02 12.76
C CYS A 241 8.98 11.71 14.01
N SER A 242 8.48 12.07 15.19
CA SER A 242 9.05 11.59 16.46
C SER A 242 8.80 10.10 16.67
N ARG A 243 7.67 9.59 16.15
CA ARG A 243 7.31 8.16 16.16
C ARG A 243 7.14 7.70 14.72
N THR A 244 7.97 6.77 14.30
CA THR A 244 7.95 6.25 12.92
C THR A 244 7.04 5.04 12.74
N SER A 245 6.53 4.49 13.84
CA SER A 245 5.61 3.36 13.86
C SER A 245 4.44 3.72 14.77
N ILE A 246 3.24 3.79 14.19
CA ILE A 246 2.03 4.29 14.85
C ILE A 246 0.95 3.22 14.71
N GLU A 247 0.40 2.72 15.81
CA GLU A 247 -0.69 1.74 15.78
C GLU A 247 -1.93 2.30 15.08
N TYR A 248 -2.63 1.47 14.30
CA TYR A 248 -3.81 1.89 13.55
C TYR A 248 -4.94 2.32 14.48
N ASP A 249 -5.06 1.71 15.67
CA ASP A 249 -6.10 2.02 16.67
C ASP A 249 -6.15 3.50 17.08
N ILE A 250 -5.03 4.23 16.99
CA ILE A 250 -4.94 5.66 17.31
C ILE A 250 -5.78 6.51 16.36
N PHE A 251 -5.88 6.13 15.09
CA PHE A 251 -6.46 6.97 14.04
C PHE A 251 -7.46 6.26 13.13
N LEU A 252 -7.72 4.98 13.35
CA LEU A 252 -8.54 4.14 12.50
C LEU A 252 -9.46 3.25 13.33
N SER A 253 -10.73 3.18 12.93
CA SER A 253 -11.71 2.24 13.50
C SER A 253 -12.45 1.52 12.39
N VAL A 254 -12.75 0.22 12.59
CA VAL A 254 -13.48 -0.60 11.63
C VAL A 254 -14.46 -1.51 12.37
N SER A 255 -15.67 -1.61 11.83
CA SER A 255 -16.75 -2.49 12.31
C SER A 255 -17.64 -2.93 11.15
N ALA A 256 -18.61 -3.80 11.41
CA ALA A 256 -19.52 -4.32 10.38
C ALA A 256 -20.98 -4.32 10.85
N VAL A 257 -21.89 -4.05 9.91
CA VAL A 257 -23.32 -4.27 10.05
C VAL A 257 -23.64 -5.64 9.46
N TYR A 258 -24.36 -6.47 10.21
CA TYR A 258 -24.69 -7.84 9.79
C TYR A 258 -26.11 -7.94 9.23
N HIS A 259 -26.30 -8.92 8.34
CA HIS A 259 -27.58 -9.27 7.75
C HIS A 259 -28.62 -9.57 8.85
N GLN A 260 -29.85 -9.08 8.66
CA GLN A 260 -30.94 -9.15 9.65
C GLN A 260 -31.26 -10.57 10.17
N ILE A 261 -30.92 -11.61 9.40
CA ILE A 261 -31.05 -13.00 9.86
C ILE A 261 -30.25 -13.27 11.14
N CYS A 262 -29.10 -12.61 11.31
CA CYS A 262 -28.22 -12.75 12.46
C CYS A 262 -28.72 -12.03 13.72
N SER A 263 -29.84 -11.32 13.65
CA SER A 263 -30.55 -10.74 14.79
C SER A 263 -32.01 -11.18 14.86
N SER A 264 -32.42 -12.13 14.00
CA SER A 264 -33.80 -12.60 13.89
C SER A 264 -34.13 -13.74 14.88
N GLY A 265 -35.43 -14.04 15.04
CA GLY A 265 -35.86 -15.20 15.82
C GLY A 265 -35.44 -16.56 15.22
N PHE A 266 -35.04 -16.61 13.95
CA PHE A 266 -34.56 -17.85 13.30
C PHE A 266 -33.21 -18.34 13.82
N ILE A 267 -32.47 -17.48 14.54
CA ILE A 267 -31.24 -17.85 15.24
C ILE A 267 -31.44 -17.99 16.77
N ALA A 268 -32.68 -18.11 17.25
CA ALA A 268 -32.96 -18.36 18.65
C ALA A 268 -32.90 -19.85 18.99
N SER A 269 -32.36 -20.20 20.15
CA SER A 269 -32.23 -21.61 20.55
C SER A 269 -33.54 -22.34 20.75
N ALA A 270 -34.56 -21.63 21.22
CA ALA A 270 -35.92 -22.13 21.31
C ALA A 270 -36.44 -22.58 19.93
N TRP A 271 -36.10 -21.85 18.86
CA TRP A 271 -36.57 -22.13 17.51
C TRP A 271 -36.05 -23.45 16.97
N TRP A 272 -34.73 -23.63 16.83
CA TRP A 272 -34.22 -24.88 16.26
C TRP A 272 -34.44 -26.09 17.17
N THR A 273 -34.59 -25.90 18.50
CA THR A 273 -34.98 -26.97 19.43
C THR A 273 -36.42 -27.41 19.18
N LEU A 274 -37.32 -26.47 18.91
CA LEU A 274 -38.68 -26.78 18.51
C LEU A 274 -38.71 -27.51 17.16
N VAL A 275 -37.95 -27.05 16.18
CA VAL A 275 -37.80 -27.76 14.90
C VAL A 275 -37.20 -29.15 15.09
N ALA A 276 -36.36 -29.38 16.11
CA ALA A 276 -35.77 -30.70 16.37
C ALA A 276 -36.72 -31.69 17.05
N ASN A 277 -37.74 -31.21 17.78
CA ASN A 277 -38.59 -32.08 18.59
C ASN A 277 -39.41 -33.01 17.71
N ARG A 278 -39.21 -34.33 17.92
CA ARG A 278 -39.90 -35.42 17.23
C ARG A 278 -41.42 -35.30 17.41
N GLY A 279 -42.13 -35.03 16.33
CA GLY A 279 -43.45 -35.65 16.16
C GLY A 279 -43.21 -37.11 15.82
N ASP A 280 -43.85 -38.04 16.54
CA ASP A 280 -43.64 -39.50 16.47
C ASP A 280 -43.99 -40.18 15.13
N THR A 281 -43.97 -39.47 14.03
CA THR A 281 -44.32 -39.99 12.71
C THR A 281 -43.09 -40.06 11.83
N TYR A 282 -42.88 -41.22 11.19
CA TYR A 282 -41.95 -41.47 10.08
C TYR A 282 -42.10 -40.51 8.87
N ALA A 283 -42.96 -39.50 8.99
CA ALA A 283 -43.40 -38.48 8.05
C ALA A 283 -42.39 -37.35 7.79
N LEU A 284 -41.47 -37.05 8.71
CA LEU A 284 -40.68 -35.81 8.67
C LEU A 284 -39.16 -36.08 8.59
N LYS A 285 -38.75 -36.90 7.62
CA LYS A 285 -37.35 -37.33 7.39
C LYS A 285 -36.34 -36.18 7.39
N ASP A 286 -36.70 -35.04 6.81
CA ASP A 286 -35.80 -33.89 6.65
C ASP A 286 -35.91 -32.84 7.78
N GLN A 287 -36.82 -33.01 8.73
CA GLN A 287 -36.97 -32.09 9.87
C GLN A 287 -35.70 -31.97 10.74
N PRO A 288 -34.98 -33.06 11.06
CA PRO A 288 -33.70 -32.94 11.78
C PRO A 288 -32.66 -32.11 11.00
N LEU A 289 -32.65 -32.23 9.67
CA LEU A 289 -31.76 -31.45 8.80
C LEU A 289 -32.15 -29.97 8.80
N LEU A 290 -33.45 -29.66 8.77
CA LEU A 290 -33.95 -28.29 8.91
C LEU A 290 -33.54 -27.64 10.24
N SER A 291 -33.68 -28.36 11.36
CA SER A 291 -33.20 -27.88 12.66
C SER A 291 -31.70 -27.59 12.63
N ALA A 292 -30.92 -28.49 12.01
CA ALA A 292 -29.49 -28.30 11.85
C ALA A 292 -29.16 -27.06 11.01
N TYR A 293 -29.97 -26.71 10.01
CA TYR A 293 -29.77 -25.52 9.19
C TYR A 293 -29.88 -24.24 10.02
N PHE A 294 -30.95 -24.09 10.80
CA PHE A 294 -31.10 -22.93 11.68
C PHE A 294 -29.98 -22.85 12.73
N ARG A 295 -29.59 -24.00 13.31
CA ARG A 295 -28.44 -24.06 14.23
C ARG A 295 -27.12 -23.67 13.55
N MET A 296 -26.91 -24.08 12.29
CA MET A 296 -25.73 -23.71 11.51
C MET A 296 -25.75 -22.22 11.17
N ILE A 297 -26.87 -21.65 10.73
CA ILE A 297 -27.01 -20.21 10.48
C ILE A 297 -26.65 -19.42 11.74
N ALA A 298 -27.20 -19.79 12.91
CA ALA A 298 -26.87 -19.14 14.17
C ALA A 298 -25.37 -19.25 14.51
N SER A 299 -24.77 -20.42 14.28
CA SER A 299 -23.35 -20.64 14.50
C SER A 299 -22.49 -19.81 13.54
N PHE A 300 -22.88 -19.72 12.27
CA PHE A 300 -22.19 -18.92 11.27
C PHE A 300 -22.30 -17.42 11.53
N CYS A 301 -23.47 -16.92 11.93
CA CYS A 301 -23.61 -15.52 12.38
C CYS A 301 -22.67 -15.20 13.54
N ARG A 302 -22.59 -16.08 14.54
CA ARG A 302 -21.67 -15.91 15.67
C ARG A 302 -20.21 -15.97 15.24
N LEU A 303 -19.84 -16.95 14.42
CA LEU A 303 -18.47 -17.09 13.92
C LEU A 303 -18.08 -15.91 13.05
N ALA A 304 -18.97 -15.43 12.19
CA ALA A 304 -18.74 -14.26 11.37
C ALA A 304 -18.47 -13.01 12.23
N ASN A 305 -19.27 -12.79 13.27
CA ASN A 305 -19.03 -11.73 14.24
C ASN A 305 -17.64 -11.87 14.89
N GLN A 306 -17.34 -13.04 15.46
CA GLN A 306 -16.04 -13.30 16.08
C GLN A 306 -14.87 -13.14 15.11
N THR A 307 -14.99 -13.61 13.87
CA THR A 307 -13.97 -13.45 12.84
C THR A 307 -13.70 -11.98 12.54
N VAL A 308 -14.74 -11.18 12.31
CA VAL A 308 -14.59 -9.75 12.03
C VAL A 308 -14.01 -9.02 13.24
N THR A 309 -14.51 -9.27 14.45
CA THR A 309 -14.01 -8.64 15.68
C THR A 309 -12.54 -8.98 15.92
N ASN A 310 -12.17 -10.26 15.82
CA ASN A 310 -10.77 -10.68 16.00
C ASN A 310 -9.86 -10.10 14.92
N ALA A 311 -10.31 -10.08 13.67
CA ALA A 311 -9.58 -9.47 12.57
C ALA A 311 -9.40 -7.96 12.79
N ALA A 312 -10.46 -7.26 13.21
CA ALA A 312 -10.43 -5.82 13.49
C ALA A 312 -9.46 -5.50 14.64
N HIS A 313 -9.47 -6.27 15.73
CA HIS A 313 -8.50 -6.11 16.82
C HIS A 313 -7.06 -6.35 16.34
N THR A 314 -6.83 -7.39 15.55
CA THR A 314 -5.50 -7.69 14.98
C THR A 314 -5.05 -6.60 14.01
N PHE A 315 -5.97 -6.01 13.26
CA PHE A 315 -5.69 -4.91 12.33
C PHE A 315 -5.38 -3.62 13.09
N ALA A 316 -6.14 -3.32 14.15
CA ALA A 316 -5.93 -2.16 15.01
C ALA A 316 -4.55 -2.19 15.70
N SER A 317 -4.05 -3.36 16.10
CA SER A 317 -2.72 -3.53 16.70
C SER A 317 -1.57 -3.50 15.70
N LYS A 318 -1.83 -3.46 14.39
CA LYS A 318 -0.77 -3.28 13.38
C LYS A 318 -0.34 -1.82 13.37
N THR A 319 0.88 -1.58 12.89
CA THR A 319 1.46 -0.25 12.85
C THR A 319 1.56 0.29 11.42
N PHE A 320 1.17 1.54 11.26
CA PHE A 320 1.48 2.38 10.12
C PHE A 320 2.89 2.95 10.27
N VAL A 321 3.74 2.70 9.27
CA VAL A 321 5.16 3.06 9.33
C VAL A 321 5.44 4.25 8.42
N SER A 322 5.92 5.36 9.00
CA SER A 322 6.34 6.54 8.26
C SER A 322 7.48 7.27 8.94
N VAL A 323 8.59 7.48 8.24
CA VAL A 323 9.75 8.21 8.78
C VAL A 323 9.50 9.72 8.77
N GLU A 324 8.81 10.20 7.75
CA GLU A 324 8.43 11.60 7.55
C GLU A 324 6.92 11.75 7.76
N ALA A 325 6.47 12.92 8.21
CA ALA A 325 5.04 13.23 8.23
C ALA A 325 4.50 13.22 6.79
N ILE A 326 3.38 12.52 6.56
CA ILE A 326 2.72 12.50 5.24
C ILE A 326 1.56 13.48 5.19
N THR A 327 1.20 13.90 3.97
CA THR A 327 0.03 14.76 3.71
C THR A 327 -1.28 14.03 3.93
N SER A 328 -2.36 14.77 4.21
CA SER A 328 -3.71 14.23 4.38
C SER A 328 -4.13 13.38 3.19
N LYS A 329 -3.82 13.82 1.96
CA LYS A 329 -4.10 13.07 0.74
C LYS A 329 -3.34 11.74 0.68
N SER A 330 -2.06 11.73 1.05
CA SER A 330 -1.25 10.50 1.07
C SER A 330 -1.74 9.54 2.16
N PHE A 331 -2.10 10.08 3.32
CA PHE A 331 -2.72 9.33 4.41
C PHE A 331 -4.02 8.65 3.96
N GLU A 332 -4.95 9.39 3.35
CA GLU A 332 -6.21 8.85 2.85
C GLU A 332 -6.00 7.69 1.87
N ILE A 333 -5.08 7.84 0.91
CA ILE A 333 -4.78 6.80 -0.09
C ILE A 333 -4.21 5.54 0.57
N GLN A 334 -3.22 5.69 1.46
CA GLN A 334 -2.55 4.56 2.10
C GLN A 334 -3.47 3.83 3.09
N VAL A 335 -4.27 4.59 3.86
CA VAL A 335 -5.26 4.03 4.79
C VAL A 335 -6.38 3.34 4.03
N ALA A 336 -6.91 3.95 2.96
CA ALA A 336 -7.94 3.32 2.13
C ALA A 336 -7.45 2.01 1.49
N SER A 337 -6.20 1.97 1.01
CA SER A 337 -5.58 0.76 0.48
C SER A 337 -5.47 -0.35 1.54
N SER A 338 -5.02 0.01 2.74
CA SER A 338 -4.89 -0.91 3.88
C SER A 338 -6.26 -1.44 4.35
N LEU A 339 -7.26 -0.56 4.43
CA LEU A 339 -8.65 -0.92 4.73
C LEU A 339 -9.24 -1.87 3.68
N ASN A 340 -9.01 -1.59 2.39
CA ASN A 340 -9.51 -2.45 1.32
C ASN A 340 -8.89 -3.85 1.41
N THR A 341 -7.60 -3.95 1.73
CA THR A 341 -6.95 -5.25 1.96
C THR A 341 -7.56 -5.97 3.16
N PHE A 342 -7.81 -5.27 4.27
CA PHE A 342 -8.49 -5.83 5.43
C PHE A 342 -9.89 -6.38 5.08
N ILE A 343 -10.71 -5.58 4.39
CA ILE A 343 -12.09 -5.94 4.00
C ILE A 343 -12.10 -7.15 3.06
N GLN A 344 -11.16 -7.23 2.12
CA GLN A 344 -11.08 -8.34 1.17
C GLN A 344 -10.52 -9.62 1.80
N GLN A 345 -9.49 -9.53 2.66
CA GLN A 345 -8.83 -10.70 3.23
C GLN A 345 -9.61 -11.36 4.37
N THR A 346 -10.42 -10.60 5.11
CA THR A 346 -11.14 -11.11 6.27
C THR A 346 -12.13 -12.23 5.89
N PRO A 347 -13.03 -12.05 4.90
CA PRO A 347 -13.91 -13.13 4.43
C PRO A 347 -13.14 -14.29 3.79
N LEU A 348 -12.09 -14.00 3.02
CA LEU A 348 -11.27 -15.03 2.37
C LEU A 348 -10.61 -15.99 3.38
N THR A 349 -10.10 -15.45 4.49
CA THR A 349 -9.47 -16.28 5.54
C THR A 349 -10.47 -17.23 6.19
N PHE A 350 -11.68 -16.74 6.44
CA PHE A 350 -12.79 -17.58 6.92
C PHE A 350 -13.17 -18.65 5.89
N LEU A 351 -13.28 -18.28 4.62
CA LEU A 351 -13.63 -19.19 3.53
C LEU A 351 -12.61 -20.32 3.39
N HIS A 352 -11.32 -20.02 3.45
CA HIS A 352 -10.27 -21.04 3.40
C HIS A 352 -10.39 -22.03 4.56
N THR A 353 -10.69 -21.54 5.77
CA THR A 353 -10.92 -22.39 6.94
C THR A 353 -12.13 -23.29 6.75
N LEU A 354 -13.25 -22.72 6.25
CA LEU A 354 -14.48 -23.46 5.99
C LEU A 354 -14.30 -24.51 4.87
N GLN A 355 -13.58 -24.17 3.81
CA GLN A 355 -13.25 -25.08 2.71
C GLN A 355 -12.40 -26.24 3.21
N PHE A 356 -11.33 -25.94 3.96
CA PHE A 356 -10.48 -26.97 4.58
C PHE A 356 -11.29 -27.95 5.42
N ILE A 357 -12.19 -27.45 6.27
CA ILE A 357 -13.09 -28.30 7.06
C ILE A 357 -13.95 -29.16 6.13
N ARG A 358 -14.65 -28.56 5.16
CA ARG A 358 -15.55 -29.28 4.24
C ARG A 358 -14.82 -30.38 3.47
N ASP A 359 -13.64 -30.09 2.96
CA ASP A 359 -12.85 -31.05 2.18
C ASP A 359 -12.30 -32.17 3.07
N ALA A 360 -11.89 -31.85 4.31
CA ALA A 360 -11.57 -32.86 5.30
C ALA A 360 -12.75 -33.79 5.58
N PHE A 361 -13.98 -33.28 5.69
CA PHE A 361 -15.15 -34.14 5.89
C PHE A 361 -15.45 -35.05 4.69
N ARG A 362 -15.19 -34.59 3.47
CA ARG A 362 -15.40 -35.36 2.23
C ARG A 362 -14.39 -36.49 2.08
N SER A 363 -13.10 -36.17 2.14
CA SER A 363 -12.03 -37.15 1.91
C SER A 363 -11.99 -38.26 2.95
N ASN A 364 -12.44 -37.96 4.17
CA ASN A 364 -12.43 -38.91 5.28
C ASN A 364 -13.69 -39.80 5.33
N GLN A 365 -14.60 -39.67 4.36
CA GLN A 365 -15.85 -40.47 4.28
C GLN A 365 -16.65 -40.48 5.58
N LEU A 366 -16.64 -39.35 6.31
CA LEU A 366 -17.26 -39.31 7.62
C LEU A 366 -18.78 -39.38 7.48
N GLN A 367 -19.36 -40.38 8.14
CA GLN A 367 -20.79 -40.50 8.32
C GLN A 367 -21.27 -39.29 9.12
N ASN A 368 -22.21 -38.52 8.55
CA ASN A 368 -22.91 -37.50 9.31
C ASN A 368 -24.21 -38.07 9.91
N MET A 369 -24.68 -37.47 11.00
CA MET A 369 -25.88 -37.91 11.73
C MET A 369 -27.15 -37.94 10.86
N PHE A 370 -27.20 -37.15 9.79
CA PHE A 370 -28.34 -37.05 8.89
C PHE A 370 -28.27 -38.05 7.72
N MET A 371 -27.19 -38.84 7.62
CA MET A 371 -26.97 -39.81 6.55
C MET A 371 -27.12 -39.23 5.13
N THR A 372 -26.68 -37.97 4.97
CA THR A 372 -26.72 -37.26 3.67
C THR A 372 -25.48 -37.50 2.81
N THR A 373 -24.38 -37.97 3.40
CA THR A 373 -23.16 -38.36 2.67
C THR A 373 -23.16 -39.85 2.32
N TRP A 374 -23.39 -40.69 3.32
CA TRP A 374 -23.37 -42.15 3.24
C TRP A 374 -24.61 -42.71 3.92
N GLU A 375 -25.12 -43.81 3.42
CA GLU A 375 -26.24 -44.57 3.98
C GLU A 375 -25.74 -45.92 4.46
N ILE A 376 -26.25 -46.38 5.60
CA ILE A 376 -25.93 -47.69 6.14
C ILE A 376 -27.00 -48.66 5.61
N ALA A 377 -26.58 -49.60 4.78
CA ALA A 377 -27.40 -50.68 4.28
C ALA A 377 -27.13 -51.96 5.06
N PHE A 378 -28.21 -52.62 5.48
CA PHE A 378 -28.16 -53.95 6.08
C PHE A 378 -28.62 -54.94 5.02
N THR A 379 -27.74 -55.85 4.61
CA THR A 379 -28.13 -56.97 3.75
C THR A 379 -28.17 -58.26 4.55
N THR A 380 -29.25 -59.02 4.35
CA THR A 380 -29.41 -60.35 4.94
C THR A 380 -28.78 -61.37 4.01
N ALA A 381 -27.56 -61.82 4.32
CA ALA A 381 -27.11 -63.13 3.87
C ALA A 381 -27.56 -64.16 4.92
N ALA A 382 -27.94 -65.36 4.49
CA ALA A 382 -28.76 -66.32 5.23
C ALA A 382 -28.38 -66.62 6.70
N GLU A 383 -27.17 -66.27 7.18
CA GLU A 383 -26.77 -66.39 8.59
C GLU A 383 -25.88 -65.22 9.10
N ASN A 384 -25.64 -64.17 8.33
CA ASN A 384 -24.77 -63.03 8.71
C ASN A 384 -25.32 -61.68 8.22
N TYR A 385 -25.32 -60.67 9.10
CA TYR A 385 -25.59 -59.28 8.71
C TYR A 385 -24.34 -58.66 8.10
N ILE A 386 -24.41 -58.33 6.82
CA ILE A 386 -23.39 -57.46 6.21
C ILE A 386 -23.88 -56.02 6.38
N VAL A 387 -23.11 -55.24 7.13
CA VAL A 387 -23.30 -53.80 7.24
C VAL A 387 -22.43 -53.14 6.18
N ALA A 388 -23.07 -52.58 5.16
CA ALA A 388 -22.39 -51.84 4.09
C ALA A 388 -22.68 -50.35 4.22
N THR A 389 -21.67 -49.52 3.99
CA THR A 389 -21.86 -48.07 3.80
C THR A 389 -21.89 -47.77 2.31
N ILE A 390 -23.01 -47.23 1.84
CA ILE A 390 -23.24 -46.92 0.43
C ILE A 390 -23.27 -45.39 0.29
N PRO A 391 -22.54 -44.80 -0.67
CA PRO A 391 -22.58 -43.36 -0.84
C PRO A 391 -23.97 -42.92 -1.31
N ARG A 392 -24.46 -41.80 -0.76
CA ARG A 392 -25.72 -41.21 -1.20
C ARG A 392 -25.57 -40.72 -2.64
N SER A 393 -26.64 -40.92 -3.41
CA SER A 393 -26.78 -40.35 -4.74
C SER A 393 -27.88 -39.29 -4.78
N TYR A 394 -27.65 -38.25 -5.56
CA TYR A 394 -28.57 -37.15 -5.83
C TYR A 394 -28.78 -37.00 -7.34
N ASN A 395 -29.77 -36.20 -7.75
CA ASN A 395 -30.09 -35.94 -9.17
C ASN A 395 -30.25 -37.22 -10.00
N ASN A 396 -31.10 -38.16 -9.54
CA ASN A 396 -31.35 -39.44 -10.21
C ASN A 396 -30.08 -40.26 -10.49
N GLY A 397 -29.10 -40.22 -9.58
CA GLY A 397 -27.87 -41.03 -9.69
C GLY A 397 -26.72 -40.36 -10.43
N THR A 398 -26.92 -39.18 -11.01
CA THR A 398 -25.86 -38.43 -11.73
C THR A 398 -24.83 -37.78 -10.81
N CYS A 399 -25.19 -37.54 -9.54
CA CYS A 399 -24.24 -37.19 -8.51
C CYS A 399 -24.12 -38.29 -7.46
N LEU A 400 -22.89 -38.72 -7.17
CA LEU A 400 -22.53 -39.59 -6.06
C LEU A 400 -21.68 -38.80 -5.05
N CYS A 401 -22.08 -38.77 -3.78
CA CYS A 401 -21.38 -38.01 -2.74
C CYS A 401 -19.95 -38.48 -2.47
N ALA A 402 -19.60 -39.71 -2.87
CA ALA A 402 -18.23 -40.21 -2.76
C ALA A 402 -17.26 -39.61 -3.79
N THR A 403 -17.75 -39.23 -4.98
CA THR A 403 -16.88 -38.92 -6.13
C THR A 403 -17.17 -37.57 -6.79
N SER A 404 -18.37 -37.02 -6.61
CA SER A 404 -18.80 -35.80 -7.27
C SER A 404 -18.45 -34.57 -6.43
N LEU A 405 -18.00 -33.49 -7.10
CA LEU A 405 -17.80 -32.20 -6.45
C LEU A 405 -19.18 -31.67 -5.96
N SER A 406 -19.34 -31.60 -4.64
CA SER A 406 -20.65 -31.46 -3.96
C SER A 406 -21.52 -30.25 -4.36
N ALA A 407 -21.02 -29.27 -5.11
CA ALA A 407 -21.78 -28.06 -5.41
C ALA A 407 -23.01 -28.30 -6.31
N THR A 408 -23.01 -29.36 -7.11
CA THR A 408 -24.14 -29.75 -7.97
C THR A 408 -25.01 -30.83 -7.35
N CYS A 409 -24.59 -31.35 -6.20
CA CYS A 409 -25.17 -32.51 -5.52
C CYS A 409 -26.15 -32.08 -4.46
N TRP A 410 -27.41 -31.95 -4.85
CA TRP A 410 -28.47 -31.54 -3.94
C TRP A 410 -29.82 -32.17 -4.31
N ARG A 411 -30.77 -32.09 -3.40
CA ARG A 411 -32.19 -32.37 -3.63
C ARG A 411 -33.04 -31.38 -2.84
N PRO A 412 -34.28 -31.11 -3.25
CA PRO A 412 -35.20 -30.33 -2.43
C PRO A 412 -35.37 -30.94 -1.03
N LEU A 413 -35.61 -30.06 -0.06
CA LEU A 413 -35.94 -30.47 1.30
C LEU A 413 -37.44 -30.78 1.37
N ASP A 414 -37.78 -32.05 1.60
CA ASP A 414 -39.14 -32.58 1.44
C ASP A 414 -39.69 -33.14 2.76
N PHE A 415 -40.95 -32.82 3.03
CA PHE A 415 -41.70 -33.25 4.21
C PHE A 415 -42.92 -34.07 3.77
N VAL A 416 -43.14 -35.25 4.35
CA VAL A 416 -44.25 -36.14 3.94
C VAL A 416 -45.33 -36.11 5.01
N LEU A 417 -46.36 -35.29 4.83
CA LEU A 417 -47.49 -35.20 5.75
C LEU A 417 -48.72 -35.88 5.12
N HIS A 418 -49.30 -36.90 5.78
CA HIS A 418 -50.49 -37.60 5.30
C HIS A 418 -50.43 -38.03 3.82
N GLN A 419 -49.30 -38.63 3.39
CA GLN A 419 -49.05 -39.06 1.99
C GLN A 419 -48.91 -37.91 0.96
N ARG A 420 -48.86 -36.65 1.39
CA ARG A 420 -48.50 -35.50 0.54
C ARG A 420 -47.08 -35.07 0.83
N THR A 421 -46.31 -34.86 -0.22
CA THR A 421 -44.98 -34.25 -0.14
C THR A 421 -45.11 -32.74 -0.19
N ILE A 422 -44.56 -32.07 0.80
CA ILE A 422 -44.47 -30.61 0.90
C ILE A 422 -42.99 -30.26 0.78
N THR A 423 -42.65 -29.45 -0.22
CA THR A 423 -41.30 -28.97 -0.47
C THR A 423 -41.19 -27.52 -0.01
N LEU A 424 -40.19 -27.20 0.81
CA LEU A 424 -39.96 -25.81 1.23
C LEU A 424 -39.21 -25.05 0.12
N PRO A 425 -39.75 -23.94 -0.40
CA PRO A 425 -39.07 -23.11 -1.39
C PRO A 425 -37.69 -22.66 -0.92
N GLY A 426 -36.70 -22.77 -1.82
CA GLY A 426 -35.34 -22.31 -1.59
C GLY A 426 -34.48 -23.20 -0.68
N LEU A 427 -35.04 -24.18 0.03
CA LEU A 427 -34.25 -25.05 0.93
C LEU A 427 -33.93 -26.38 0.28
N VAL A 428 -32.65 -26.76 0.30
CA VAL A 428 -32.15 -28.00 -0.32
C VAL A 428 -31.24 -28.78 0.62
N GLY A 429 -31.28 -30.11 0.53
CA GLY A 429 -30.31 -31.02 1.15
C GLY A 429 -29.14 -31.30 0.20
N GLY A 430 -27.91 -31.40 0.73
CA GLY A 430 -26.72 -31.75 -0.05
C GLY A 430 -25.90 -32.84 0.65
N CYS A 431 -24.79 -33.27 0.03
CA CYS A 431 -23.94 -34.32 0.57
C CYS A 431 -23.54 -34.03 2.02
N LEU A 432 -22.96 -32.85 2.29
CA LEU A 432 -22.83 -32.35 3.67
C LEU A 432 -24.00 -31.40 4.00
N PRO A 433 -24.47 -31.36 5.26
CA PRO A 433 -25.48 -30.37 5.68
C PRO A 433 -25.07 -28.94 5.35
N VAL A 434 -23.80 -28.58 5.52
CA VAL A 434 -23.27 -27.26 5.15
C VAL A 434 -23.30 -27.02 3.64
N ASP A 435 -23.15 -28.07 2.82
CA ASP A 435 -23.23 -27.94 1.36
C ASP A 435 -24.65 -27.65 0.91
N GLY A 436 -25.63 -28.37 1.48
CA GLY A 436 -27.06 -28.10 1.23
C GLY A 436 -27.48 -26.71 1.73
N LEU A 437 -27.06 -26.32 2.93
CA LEU A 437 -27.31 -24.97 3.44
C LEU A 437 -26.74 -23.90 2.50
N ARG A 438 -25.49 -24.05 2.06
CA ARG A 438 -24.85 -23.08 1.15
C ARG A 438 -25.52 -23.02 -0.23
N GLN A 439 -26.18 -24.08 -0.68
CA GLN A 439 -26.95 -24.07 -1.94
C GLN A 439 -28.38 -23.52 -1.78
N SER A 440 -28.88 -23.45 -0.56
CA SER A 440 -30.22 -22.95 -0.25
C SER A 440 -30.31 -21.42 -0.38
N THR A 441 -31.51 -20.87 -0.52
CA THR A 441 -31.83 -19.43 -0.47
C THR A 441 -32.63 -19.11 0.80
N MET A 442 -32.83 -17.82 1.08
CA MET A 442 -33.63 -17.35 2.22
C MET A 442 -35.08 -17.05 1.86
N GLU A 443 -35.52 -17.37 0.65
CA GLU A 443 -36.86 -17.02 0.12
C GLU A 443 -37.98 -17.31 1.12
N CYS A 444 -38.04 -18.53 1.67
CA CYS A 444 -39.05 -18.91 2.64
C CYS A 444 -39.05 -18.04 3.91
N LEU A 445 -37.90 -17.50 4.33
CA LEU A 445 -37.77 -16.67 5.54
C LEU A 445 -38.36 -15.27 5.37
N PHE A 446 -38.56 -14.82 4.13
CA PHE A 446 -39.21 -13.55 3.80
C PHE A 446 -40.68 -13.71 3.40
N ASP A 447 -41.16 -14.94 3.16
CA ASP A 447 -42.54 -15.23 2.76
C ASP A 447 -43.38 -15.74 3.94
N SER A 448 -44.35 -14.92 4.35
CA SER A 448 -45.32 -15.27 5.39
C SER A 448 -46.15 -16.53 5.07
N THR A 449 -46.38 -16.82 3.78
CA THR A 449 -47.12 -18.02 3.34
C THR A 449 -46.28 -19.28 3.58
N CYS A 450 -44.99 -19.22 3.23
CA CYS A 450 -44.05 -20.30 3.52
C CYS A 450 -43.91 -20.57 5.02
N LEU A 451 -43.81 -19.52 5.84
CA LEU A 451 -43.72 -19.67 7.30
C LEU A 451 -45.01 -20.23 7.93
N SER A 452 -46.18 -19.88 7.38
CA SER A 452 -47.46 -20.48 7.79
C SER A 452 -47.53 -21.97 7.46
N MET A 453 -47.00 -22.37 6.30
CA MET A 453 -46.84 -23.78 5.92
C MET A 453 -45.92 -24.51 6.92
N LEU A 454 -44.81 -23.88 7.32
CA LEU A 454 -43.90 -24.43 8.32
C LEU A 454 -44.54 -24.57 9.70
N SER A 455 -45.34 -23.59 10.11
CA SER A 455 -46.12 -23.63 11.36
C SER A 455 -47.07 -24.83 11.38
N THR A 456 -47.73 -25.09 10.25
CA THR A 456 -48.63 -26.24 10.07
C THR A 456 -47.87 -27.56 10.13
N LEU A 457 -46.73 -27.65 9.42
CA LEU A 457 -45.87 -28.84 9.40
C LEU A 457 -45.34 -29.21 10.80
N LEU A 458 -44.95 -28.21 11.58
CA LEU A 458 -44.40 -28.39 12.93
C LEU A 458 -45.48 -28.47 14.02
N ASN A 459 -46.76 -28.31 13.65
CA ASN A 459 -47.89 -28.17 14.58
C ASN A 459 -47.60 -27.18 15.72
N SER A 460 -47.04 -26.02 15.37
CA SER A 460 -46.54 -25.04 16.35
C SER A 460 -46.80 -23.61 15.90
N SER A 461 -47.31 -22.79 16.81
CA SER A 461 -47.51 -21.35 16.61
C SER A 461 -46.26 -20.50 16.92
N MET A 462 -45.15 -21.12 17.34
CA MET A 462 -43.92 -20.43 17.76
C MET A 462 -42.93 -20.18 16.60
N VAL A 463 -43.42 -20.10 15.36
CA VAL A 463 -42.58 -19.79 14.20
C VAL A 463 -42.17 -18.31 14.26
N PRO A 464 -40.87 -17.98 14.10
CA PRO A 464 -40.43 -16.59 14.04
C PRO A 464 -41.14 -15.81 12.93
N PRO A 465 -41.38 -14.51 13.12
CA PRO A 465 -41.97 -13.67 12.08
C PRO A 465 -41.06 -13.61 10.84
N SER A 466 -41.65 -13.34 9.68
CA SER A 466 -40.90 -13.14 8.44
C SER A 466 -39.88 -12.03 8.58
N LEU A 467 -38.73 -12.21 7.94
CA LEU A 467 -37.72 -11.17 7.80
C LEU A 467 -38.30 -9.95 7.06
N ASN A 468 -37.81 -8.77 7.40
CA ASN A 468 -38.36 -7.51 6.89
C ASN A 468 -37.81 -7.23 5.50
N THR A 469 -38.70 -7.21 4.50
CA THR A 469 -38.37 -6.89 3.10
C THR A 469 -38.02 -5.42 2.87
N SER A 470 -38.33 -4.54 3.82
CA SER A 470 -38.01 -3.10 3.74
C SER A 470 -36.61 -2.77 4.23
N VAL A 471 -35.91 -3.69 4.88
CA VAL A 471 -34.51 -3.50 5.29
C VAL A 471 -33.63 -3.61 4.05
N VAL A 472 -32.86 -2.57 3.78
CA VAL A 472 -31.89 -2.57 2.66
C VAL A 472 -30.89 -3.69 2.89
N THR A 473 -30.77 -4.57 1.92
CA THR A 473 -29.78 -5.65 1.90
C THR A 473 -29.08 -5.66 0.56
N ARG A 474 -27.77 -5.94 0.56
CA ARG A 474 -27.02 -6.17 -0.67
C ARG A 474 -27.18 -7.59 -1.21
N PHE A 475 -27.95 -8.43 -0.52
CA PHE A 475 -28.21 -9.83 -0.88
C PHE A 475 -29.69 -10.04 -1.24
N PRO A 476 -30.07 -10.00 -2.53
CA PRO A 476 -31.43 -10.28 -2.96
C PRO A 476 -31.92 -11.67 -2.51
N TYR A 477 -32.97 -11.74 -1.69
CA TYR A 477 -33.36 -12.96 -0.97
C TYR A 477 -33.87 -14.11 -1.86
N LEU A 478 -34.38 -13.81 -3.06
CA LEU A 478 -34.91 -14.81 -4.02
C LEU A 478 -33.80 -15.54 -4.80
N THR A 479 -32.71 -14.85 -5.09
CA THR A 479 -31.67 -15.34 -6.01
C THR A 479 -30.34 -15.62 -5.32
N THR A 480 -30.08 -14.97 -4.18
CA THR A 480 -28.83 -15.14 -3.46
C THR A 480 -28.83 -16.44 -2.69
N LYS A 481 -27.84 -17.27 -2.97
CA LYS A 481 -27.58 -18.47 -2.18
C LYS A 481 -27.00 -18.08 -0.82
N LEU A 482 -27.42 -18.77 0.23
CA LEU A 482 -26.88 -18.63 1.57
C LEU A 482 -25.36 -18.84 1.60
N GLY A 483 -24.81 -19.63 0.68
CA GLY A 483 -23.37 -19.78 0.50
C GLY A 483 -22.66 -18.46 0.26
N THR A 484 -23.18 -17.61 -0.63
CA THR A 484 -22.60 -16.29 -0.90
C THR A 484 -22.63 -15.40 0.34
N ILE A 485 -23.73 -15.44 1.09
CA ILE A 485 -23.89 -14.64 2.32
C ILE A 485 -22.92 -15.13 3.41
N ILE A 486 -22.78 -16.44 3.57
CA ILE A 486 -21.83 -17.07 4.51
C ILE A 486 -20.39 -16.73 4.11
N ASP A 487 -20.05 -16.84 2.84
CA ASP A 487 -18.71 -16.58 2.31
C ASP A 487 -18.31 -15.10 2.52
N GLU A 488 -19.30 -14.20 2.57
CA GLU A 488 -19.14 -12.77 2.85
C GLU A 488 -19.46 -12.40 4.31
N LEU A 489 -19.40 -13.38 5.22
CA LEU A 489 -19.53 -13.19 6.68
C LEU A 489 -20.85 -12.54 7.12
N PHE A 490 -21.92 -12.68 6.34
CA PHE A 490 -23.19 -12.00 6.58
C PHE A 490 -23.06 -10.47 6.69
N VAL A 491 -21.97 -9.87 6.20
CA VAL A 491 -21.76 -8.42 6.32
C VAL A 491 -22.57 -7.70 5.26
N GLU A 492 -23.45 -6.80 5.68
CA GLU A 492 -24.19 -5.88 4.80
C GLU A 492 -23.35 -4.65 4.47
N GLU A 493 -22.68 -4.10 5.48
CA GLU A 493 -21.91 -2.86 5.34
C GLU A 493 -20.71 -2.88 6.27
N TRP A 494 -19.57 -2.38 5.78
CA TRP A 494 -18.38 -2.12 6.59
C TRP A 494 -18.38 -0.65 7.00
N ILE A 495 -18.38 -0.40 8.31
CA ILE A 495 -18.29 0.95 8.87
C ILE A 495 -16.83 1.19 9.22
N ASN A 496 -16.21 2.18 8.61
CA ASN A 496 -14.84 2.60 8.93
C ASN A 496 -14.77 4.12 9.13
N ALA A 497 -13.81 4.54 9.95
CA ALA A 497 -13.51 5.95 10.17
C ALA A 497 -12.01 6.12 10.36
N SER A 498 -11.43 7.10 9.66
CA SER A 498 -10.02 7.48 9.78
C SER A 498 -9.91 8.94 10.24
N ASN A 499 -8.85 9.27 10.98
CA ASN A 499 -8.61 10.61 11.51
C ASN A 499 -7.16 11.05 11.25
N PHE A 500 -6.98 11.91 10.24
CA PHE A 500 -5.66 12.43 9.89
C PHE A 500 -5.03 13.24 11.02
N SER A 501 -5.80 14.06 11.74
CA SER A 501 -5.28 14.84 12.86
C SER A 501 -4.76 13.96 14.00
N ALA A 502 -5.44 12.84 14.29
CA ALA A 502 -4.95 11.87 15.28
C ALA A 502 -3.62 11.23 14.83
N TYR A 503 -3.51 10.87 13.55
CA TYR A 503 -2.25 10.41 12.97
C TYR A 503 -1.14 11.47 13.07
N TYR A 504 -1.41 12.72 12.68
CA TYR A 504 -0.43 13.80 12.68
C TYR A 504 0.07 14.10 14.09
N GLN A 505 -0.83 14.13 15.07
CA GLN A 505 -0.49 14.27 16.48
C GLN A 505 0.37 13.11 17.00
N ALA A 506 0.13 11.88 16.55
CA ALA A 506 0.92 10.71 16.92
C ALA A 506 2.31 10.69 16.26
N CYS A 507 2.41 11.10 14.99
CA CYS A 507 3.69 11.31 14.29
C CYS A 507 4.51 12.40 15.01
N SER A 508 3.87 13.49 15.44
CA SER A 508 4.45 14.56 16.26
C SER A 508 5.82 15.05 15.73
N PRO A 509 5.88 15.69 14.56
CA PRO A 509 7.15 16.20 14.04
C PRO A 509 7.73 17.26 14.97
N ARG A 510 8.98 17.10 15.41
CA ARG A 510 9.65 18.09 16.31
C ARG A 510 10.09 19.33 15.57
N LEU A 511 10.42 19.18 14.30
CA LEU A 511 10.83 20.26 13.42
C LEU A 511 10.41 19.93 11.99
N CYS A 512 10.10 20.97 11.22
CA CYS A 512 9.99 20.91 9.77
C CYS A 512 11.01 21.88 9.17
N GLN A 513 11.71 21.44 8.14
CA GLN A 513 12.65 22.25 7.36
C GLN A 513 12.12 22.37 5.94
N VAL A 514 12.12 23.59 5.42
CA VAL A 514 11.78 23.90 4.03
C VAL A 514 13.00 24.57 3.39
N ARG A 515 13.41 24.07 2.23
CA ARG A 515 14.50 24.63 1.44
C ARG A 515 13.93 25.42 0.27
N PHE A 516 14.47 26.62 0.03
CA PHE A 516 14.13 27.41 -1.15
C PHE A 516 15.30 28.26 -1.61
N ASN A 517 15.30 28.61 -2.89
CA ASN A 517 16.31 29.45 -3.50
C ASN A 517 15.88 30.92 -3.42
N GLU A 518 16.72 31.78 -2.86
CA GLU A 518 16.51 33.22 -2.77
C GLU A 518 17.67 33.95 -3.47
N HIS A 519 17.40 35.09 -4.11
CA HIS A 519 18.46 35.96 -4.63
C HIS A 519 19.24 36.61 -3.49
N ASN A 520 20.53 36.90 -3.75
CA ASN A 520 21.35 37.62 -2.80
C ASN A 520 20.72 38.96 -2.42
N ASN A 521 20.63 39.24 -1.11
CA ASN A 521 20.07 40.51 -0.66
C ASN A 521 21.02 41.69 -0.95
N ALA A 522 20.47 42.91 -0.99
CA ALA A 522 21.24 44.11 -1.27
C ALA A 522 22.40 44.31 -0.29
N ILE A 523 22.26 43.90 0.98
CA ILE A 523 23.31 44.00 1.99
C ILE A 523 24.50 43.11 1.62
N TYR A 524 24.27 41.86 1.26
CA TYR A 524 25.29 40.91 0.82
C TYR A 524 26.01 41.42 -0.44
N ILE A 525 25.25 41.95 -1.40
CA ILE A 525 25.80 42.56 -2.62
C ILE A 525 26.67 43.77 -2.24
N ILE A 526 26.18 44.67 -1.39
CA ILE A 526 26.91 45.87 -0.93
C ILE A 526 28.14 45.49 -0.11
N THR A 527 28.06 44.54 0.82
CA THR A 527 29.22 44.09 1.62
C THR A 527 30.26 43.40 0.76
N THR A 528 29.83 42.67 -0.28
CA THR A 528 30.73 42.09 -1.26
C THR A 528 31.44 43.21 -2.03
N LEU A 529 30.72 44.20 -2.56
CA LEU A 529 31.28 45.37 -3.26
C LEU A 529 32.18 46.24 -2.37
N LEU A 530 31.82 46.43 -1.10
CA LEU A 530 32.65 47.14 -0.12
C LEU A 530 33.88 46.32 0.25
N GLY A 531 33.80 44.99 0.28
CA GLY A 531 34.97 44.11 0.38
C GLY A 531 35.89 44.21 -0.83
N PHE A 532 35.34 44.43 -2.03
CA PHE A 532 36.11 44.73 -3.24
C PHE A 532 36.83 46.09 -3.17
N TYR A 533 36.27 47.09 -2.48
CA TYR A 533 36.83 48.45 -2.41
C TYR A 533 37.66 48.72 -1.15
N GLY A 534 37.36 48.06 -0.03
CA GLY A 534 38.05 48.22 1.26
C GLY A 534 39.47 47.67 1.29
N GLY A 535 39.90 46.96 0.24
CA GLY A 535 41.30 46.61 0.00
C GLY A 535 42.10 47.69 -0.74
N LEU A 536 41.48 48.80 -1.15
CA LEU A 536 42.14 49.99 -1.71
C LEU A 536 42.28 51.09 -0.64
N THR A 537 43.11 50.83 0.36
CA THR A 537 43.81 51.88 1.13
C THR A 537 45.25 51.46 1.34
#